data_AF-A0A315CNW0-F1
#
_entry.id   AF-A0A315CNW0-F1
#
_cell.length_a   1.000
_cell.length_b   1.000
_cell.length_c   1.000
_cell.angle_alpha   90.00
_cell.angle_beta   90.00
_cell.angle_gamma   90.00
#
_symmetry.space_group_name_H-M   'P 1'
#
loop_
_entity.id
_entity.type
_entity.pdbx_description
1 polymer ?
#
loop_
_entity_poly.entity_id
_entity_poly.type
_entity_poly.pdbx_seq_one_letter_code
_entity_poly.pdbx_strand_id
1 'polypeptide(L)'
;MKLATYKDGSRDGQLVVVSRDLSTAHYATGIASKMQQVLDDWNFLAPQLEDLYSTLNQGKARHAFAFDPERCMAPLPRAYQWADGSAYINHVELVRAARNSEVPSSFYTDPLMYQGGSDDFIGPCDPVVCANEAFGIDFEAEIAVITGDVPMQTSADDAIDAVRLIMLANDVSLRNLIPNELAKGFGFFQSKPATAFSPVAITPDELGDAWQGGRVHLTLQSTWNGRKVGMCEAGPEMTFHFGQLIAHICKTRNVRAGSVVGSGTVSNKSVEVKGKPEWPKGYSCIAEKRAIETILDGKPSTEFMKYGDTIRIEMKGQNGESLFGAIEQEIVPLEA
;
A
#
# COMPACT_ATOMS: atom_id res chain seq x y z
N MET A 1 2.08 -16.25 8.81
CA MET A 1 3.41 -16.15 8.16
C MET A 1 3.72 -14.82 7.45
N LYS A 2 5.02 -14.59 7.19
CA LYS A 2 5.57 -13.47 6.39
C LYS A 2 6.21 -13.98 5.09
N LEU A 3 5.85 -13.39 3.96
CA LEU A 3 6.31 -13.81 2.62
C LEU A 3 6.89 -12.62 1.85
N ALA A 4 7.94 -12.86 1.06
CA ALA A 4 8.56 -11.89 0.17
C ALA A 4 8.97 -12.53 -1.16
N THR A 5 9.35 -11.70 -2.11
CA THR A 5 9.82 -12.13 -3.44
C THR A 5 11.18 -11.51 -3.71
N TYR A 6 12.20 -12.34 -3.94
CA TYR A 6 13.56 -11.90 -4.25
C TYR A 6 13.83 -11.83 -5.75
N LYS A 7 14.68 -10.88 -6.14
CA LYS A 7 15.23 -10.79 -7.50
C LYS A 7 16.01 -12.07 -7.83
N ASP A 8 15.58 -12.80 -8.85
CA ASP A 8 16.25 -14.00 -9.40
C ASP A 8 16.58 -13.85 -10.90
N GLY A 9 16.30 -12.67 -11.49
CA GLY A 9 16.43 -12.39 -12.91
C GLY A 9 15.21 -12.78 -13.76
N SER A 10 14.21 -13.44 -13.17
CA SER A 10 12.92 -13.70 -13.80
C SER A 10 11.90 -12.59 -13.52
N ARG A 11 10.79 -12.58 -14.26
CA ARG A 11 9.73 -11.57 -14.13
C ARG A 11 8.94 -11.65 -12.82
N ASP A 12 8.87 -12.83 -12.20
CA ASP A 12 8.06 -13.09 -11.01
C ASP A 12 8.91 -13.27 -9.74
N GLY A 13 10.24 -13.12 -9.85
CA GLY A 13 11.18 -13.30 -8.75
C GLY A 13 11.12 -14.69 -8.11
N GLN A 14 11.76 -14.87 -6.95
CA GLN A 14 11.76 -16.13 -6.22
C GLN A 14 11.11 -15.94 -4.84
N LEU A 15 10.13 -16.77 -4.53
CA LEU A 15 9.42 -16.77 -3.25
C LEU A 15 10.36 -17.13 -2.10
N VAL A 16 10.31 -16.33 -1.04
CA VAL A 16 10.98 -16.57 0.24
C VAL A 16 10.00 -16.43 1.41
N VAL A 17 10.18 -17.28 2.41
CA VAL A 17 9.55 -17.14 3.73
C VAL A 17 10.49 -16.36 4.62
N VAL A 18 9.98 -15.34 5.31
CA VAL A 18 10.77 -14.41 6.14
C VAL A 18 10.43 -14.64 7.62
N SER A 19 11.41 -14.55 8.53
CA SER A 19 11.15 -14.67 9.96
C SER A 19 10.35 -13.48 10.50
N ARG A 20 9.69 -13.68 11.65
CA ARG A 20 8.80 -12.68 12.26
C ARG A 20 9.51 -11.37 12.57
N ASP A 21 10.75 -11.44 13.01
CA ASP A 21 11.62 -10.30 13.31
C ASP A 21 12.30 -9.69 12.07
N LEU A 22 12.03 -10.23 10.87
CA LEU A 22 12.63 -9.83 9.59
C LEU A 22 14.16 -9.99 9.53
N SER A 23 14.77 -10.81 10.39
CA SER A 23 16.22 -11.00 10.43
C SER A 23 16.73 -12.09 9.49
N THR A 24 15.92 -13.12 9.26
CA THR A 24 16.29 -14.29 8.46
C THR A 24 15.20 -14.65 7.46
N ALA A 25 15.59 -15.36 6.40
CA ALA A 25 14.69 -15.87 5.40
C ALA A 25 15.13 -17.25 4.90
N HIS A 26 14.22 -17.90 4.19
CA HIS A 26 14.45 -19.19 3.58
C HIS A 26 13.74 -19.24 2.22
N TYR A 27 14.41 -19.75 1.19
CA TYR A 27 13.76 -19.98 -0.11
C TYR A 27 12.67 -21.04 0.04
N ALA A 28 11.49 -20.80 -0.49
CA ALA A 28 10.39 -21.78 -0.45
C ALA A 28 10.58 -22.97 -1.40
N THR A 29 11.83 -23.29 -1.77
CA THR A 29 12.22 -24.36 -2.69
C THR A 29 11.63 -25.69 -2.23
N GLY A 30 10.96 -26.39 -3.16
CA GLY A 30 10.27 -27.65 -2.88
C GLY A 30 8.80 -27.48 -2.45
N ILE A 31 8.35 -26.27 -2.13
CA ILE A 31 6.95 -25.93 -1.87
C ILE A 31 6.38 -25.14 -3.05
N ALA A 32 6.89 -23.93 -3.28
CA ALA A 32 6.48 -23.06 -4.37
C ALA A 32 7.64 -22.14 -4.80
N SER A 33 7.66 -21.80 -6.09
CA SER A 33 8.71 -20.93 -6.64
C SER A 33 8.33 -19.47 -6.68
N LYS A 34 7.03 -19.16 -6.89
CA LYS A 34 6.50 -17.81 -7.10
C LYS A 34 5.35 -17.53 -6.13
N MET A 35 5.18 -16.27 -5.72
CA MET A 35 4.06 -15.85 -4.87
C MET A 35 2.70 -16.14 -5.52
N GLN A 36 2.54 -15.85 -6.82
CA GLN A 36 1.27 -16.10 -7.53
C GLN A 36 0.88 -17.58 -7.51
N GLN A 37 1.84 -18.50 -7.62
CA GLN A 37 1.59 -19.94 -7.52
C GLN A 37 0.96 -20.31 -6.17
N VAL A 38 1.43 -19.70 -5.08
CA VAL A 38 0.87 -19.90 -3.74
C VAL A 38 -0.55 -19.38 -3.67
N LEU A 39 -0.83 -18.22 -4.26
CA LEU A 39 -2.16 -17.61 -4.24
C LEU A 39 -3.16 -18.44 -5.06
N ASP A 40 -2.73 -18.98 -6.21
CA ASP A 40 -3.54 -19.82 -7.08
C ASP A 40 -3.97 -21.14 -6.40
N ASP A 41 -3.15 -21.69 -5.50
CA ASP A 41 -3.42 -22.94 -4.77
C ASP A 41 -3.20 -22.79 -3.26
N TRP A 42 -3.76 -21.71 -2.70
CA TRP A 42 -3.51 -21.28 -1.32
C TRP A 42 -3.78 -22.37 -0.28
N ASN A 43 -4.90 -23.07 -0.41
CA ASN A 43 -5.32 -24.07 0.58
C ASN A 43 -4.37 -25.27 0.65
N PHE A 44 -3.63 -25.56 -0.42
CA PHE A 44 -2.66 -26.66 -0.47
C PHE A 44 -1.24 -26.20 -0.10
N LEU A 45 -0.82 -25.04 -0.58
CA LEU A 45 0.56 -24.56 -0.43
C LEU A 45 0.80 -23.77 0.85
N ALA A 46 -0.17 -22.97 1.31
CA ALA A 46 0.01 -22.12 2.50
C ALA A 46 0.32 -22.91 3.78
N PRO A 47 -0.31 -24.07 4.08
CA PRO A 47 0.05 -24.85 5.28
C PRO A 47 1.52 -25.28 5.30
N GLN A 48 2.08 -25.65 4.14
CA GLN A 48 3.48 -26.05 4.01
C GLN A 48 4.44 -24.87 4.24
N LEU A 49 4.05 -23.68 3.78
CA LEU A 49 4.80 -22.45 4.03
C LEU A 49 4.73 -22.02 5.50
N GLU A 50 3.60 -22.24 6.15
CA GLU A 50 3.43 -21.97 7.59
C GLU A 50 4.29 -22.90 8.45
N ASP A 51 4.44 -24.18 8.06
CA ASP A 51 5.39 -25.11 8.68
C ASP A 51 6.85 -24.65 8.53
N LEU A 52 7.21 -24.17 7.33
CA LEU A 52 8.54 -23.60 7.07
C LEU A 52 8.74 -22.31 7.89
N TYR A 53 7.75 -21.42 7.95
CA TYR A 53 7.76 -20.19 8.74
C TYR A 53 7.94 -20.49 10.23
N SER A 54 7.19 -21.45 10.77
CA SER A 54 7.33 -21.91 12.15
C SER A 54 8.71 -22.48 12.44
N THR A 55 9.25 -23.29 11.53
CA THR A 55 10.60 -23.88 11.64
C THR A 55 11.70 -22.82 11.58
N LEU A 56 11.54 -21.82 10.72
CA LEU A 56 12.44 -20.68 10.58
C LEU A 56 12.46 -19.84 11.86
N ASN A 57 11.30 -19.49 12.41
CA ASN A 57 11.19 -18.71 13.65
C ASN A 57 11.72 -19.44 14.89
N GLN A 58 11.76 -20.77 14.87
CA GLN A 58 12.40 -21.57 15.93
C GLN A 58 13.92 -21.70 15.77
N GLY A 59 14.52 -21.11 14.72
CA GLY A 59 15.95 -21.25 14.41
C GLY A 59 16.37 -22.65 13.97
N LYS A 60 15.42 -23.46 13.49
CA LYS A 60 15.64 -24.87 13.12
C LYS A 60 15.70 -25.11 11.62
N ALA A 61 15.36 -24.11 10.80
CA ALA A 61 15.39 -24.22 9.35
C ALA A 61 16.84 -24.37 8.87
N ARG A 62 17.14 -25.46 8.17
CA ARG A 62 18.44 -25.64 7.51
C ARG A 62 18.55 -24.63 6.37
N HIS A 63 19.75 -24.12 6.11
CA HIS A 63 19.98 -23.17 5.00
C HIS A 63 19.19 -21.85 5.10
N ALA A 64 18.72 -21.47 6.29
CA ALA A 64 18.28 -20.11 6.53
C ALA A 64 19.44 -19.13 6.29
N PHE A 65 19.12 -17.95 5.79
CA PHE A 65 20.08 -16.89 5.49
C PHE A 65 19.56 -15.55 6.01
N ALA A 66 20.43 -14.54 6.12
CA ALA A 66 20.03 -13.21 6.54
C ALA A 66 19.06 -12.58 5.53
N PHE A 67 17.94 -12.05 6.01
CA PHE A 67 16.99 -11.36 5.14
C PHE A 67 17.54 -9.98 4.74
N ASP A 68 17.51 -9.70 3.45
CA ASP A 68 17.97 -8.45 2.84
C ASP A 68 16.82 -7.80 2.03
N PRO A 69 16.27 -6.67 2.50
CA PRO A 69 15.22 -5.92 1.80
C PRO A 69 15.64 -5.37 0.43
N GLU A 70 16.93 -5.07 0.19
CA GLU A 70 17.39 -4.49 -1.07
C GLU A 70 17.28 -5.48 -2.25
N ARG A 71 17.26 -6.78 -1.92
CA ARG A 71 17.04 -7.87 -2.88
C ARG A 71 15.57 -8.12 -3.18
N CYS A 72 14.65 -7.52 -2.43
CA CYS A 72 13.23 -7.69 -2.67
C CYS A 72 12.78 -7.00 -3.96
N MET A 73 11.84 -7.66 -4.63
CA MET A 73 10.87 -7.03 -5.53
C MET A 73 9.61 -6.70 -4.69
N ALA A 74 8.58 -6.12 -5.30
CA ALA A 74 7.24 -6.16 -4.70
C ALA A 74 6.83 -7.64 -4.44
N PRO A 75 6.04 -7.94 -3.39
CA PRO A 75 5.66 -9.32 -3.06
C PRO A 75 5.01 -10.06 -4.24
N LEU A 76 4.21 -9.37 -5.04
CA LEU A 76 3.89 -9.72 -6.42
C LEU A 76 4.58 -8.69 -7.32
N PRO A 77 5.65 -9.03 -8.06
CA PRO A 77 6.32 -8.08 -8.96
C PRO A 77 5.41 -7.60 -10.09
N ARG A 78 4.49 -8.47 -10.48
CA ARG A 78 3.39 -8.21 -11.38
C ARG A 78 2.18 -8.98 -10.89
N ALA A 79 1.00 -8.42 -11.08
CA ALA A 79 -0.28 -8.99 -10.69
C ALA A 79 -1.26 -8.88 -11.84
N TYR A 80 -2.31 -9.71 -11.79
CA TYR A 80 -3.40 -9.64 -12.77
C TYR A 80 -4.35 -8.46 -12.51
N GLN A 81 -4.30 -7.87 -11.31
CA GLN A 81 -5.15 -6.73 -10.95
C GLN A 81 -4.53 -5.88 -9.84
N TRP A 82 -4.52 -4.56 -10.03
CA TRP A 82 -4.39 -3.53 -9.00
C TRP A 82 -5.62 -2.65 -9.04
N ALA A 83 -6.44 -2.68 -8.00
CA ALA A 83 -7.60 -1.81 -7.87
C ALA A 83 -7.48 -1.02 -6.58
N ASP A 84 -7.31 0.28 -6.70
CA ASP A 84 -7.06 1.13 -5.55
C ASP A 84 -8.27 1.97 -5.18
N GLY A 85 -8.52 2.08 -3.89
CA GLY A 85 -9.67 2.73 -3.30
C GLY A 85 -9.39 4.17 -2.86
N SER A 86 -10.42 4.82 -2.33
CA SER A 86 -10.26 6.01 -1.49
C SER A 86 -11.07 5.82 -0.21
N ALA A 87 -10.58 4.91 0.64
CA ALA A 87 -11.29 4.48 1.84
C ALA A 87 -11.32 5.55 2.94
N TYR A 88 -10.40 6.51 2.91
CA TYR A 88 -10.32 7.61 3.87
C TYR A 88 -10.94 8.86 3.27
N ILE A 89 -12.24 9.08 3.49
CA ILE A 89 -12.97 10.20 2.89
C ILE A 89 -12.39 11.57 3.30
N ASN A 90 -11.73 11.66 4.46
CA ASN A 90 -10.99 12.86 4.87
C ASN A 90 -9.99 13.35 3.81
N HIS A 91 -9.30 12.43 3.13
CA HIS A 91 -8.38 12.78 2.03
C HIS A 91 -9.13 13.53 0.91
N VAL A 92 -10.28 13.00 0.50
CA VAL A 92 -11.12 13.58 -0.55
C VAL A 92 -11.72 14.92 -0.12
N GLU A 93 -12.13 15.04 1.14
CA GLU A 93 -12.60 16.27 1.77
C GLU A 93 -11.52 17.37 1.67
N LEU A 94 -10.28 17.08 2.07
CA LEU A 94 -9.18 18.06 2.02
C LEU A 94 -8.90 18.55 0.61
N VAL A 95 -8.74 17.63 -0.35
CA VAL A 95 -8.40 17.97 -1.74
C VAL A 95 -9.50 18.79 -2.40
N ARG A 96 -10.78 18.51 -2.09
CA ARG A 96 -11.92 19.29 -2.60
C ARG A 96 -12.08 20.63 -1.89
N ALA A 97 -11.91 20.69 -0.57
CA ALA A 97 -11.98 21.92 0.21
C ALA A 97 -10.93 22.94 -0.25
N ALA A 98 -9.70 22.49 -0.56
CA ALA A 98 -8.65 23.34 -1.12
C ALA A 98 -9.00 23.95 -2.51
N ARG A 99 -10.06 23.45 -3.16
CA ARG A 99 -10.61 23.96 -4.43
C ARG A 99 -11.96 24.64 -4.26
N ASN A 100 -12.39 24.93 -3.02
CA ASN A 100 -13.72 25.45 -2.69
C ASN A 100 -14.86 24.59 -3.26
N SER A 101 -14.70 23.26 -3.22
CA SER A 101 -15.71 22.30 -3.65
C SER A 101 -16.12 21.41 -2.48
N GLU A 102 -17.41 21.04 -2.43
CA GLU A 102 -17.92 20.07 -1.46
C GLU A 102 -17.77 18.63 -1.97
N VAL A 103 -17.75 17.69 -1.03
CA VAL A 103 -17.81 16.25 -1.32
C VAL A 103 -19.27 15.85 -1.54
N PRO A 104 -19.63 15.15 -2.63
CA PRO A 104 -20.98 14.63 -2.82
C PRO A 104 -21.35 13.66 -1.72
N SER A 105 -22.57 13.75 -1.19
CA SER A 105 -23.05 12.88 -0.10
C SER A 105 -22.94 11.39 -0.41
N SER A 106 -23.01 11.00 -1.69
CA SER A 106 -22.86 9.61 -2.13
C SER A 106 -21.49 9.03 -1.82
N PHE A 107 -20.43 9.84 -1.69
CA PHE A 107 -19.07 9.32 -1.47
C PHE A 107 -18.88 8.72 -0.06
N TYR A 108 -19.79 9.03 0.88
CA TYR A 108 -19.78 8.42 2.21
C TYR A 108 -20.42 7.03 2.25
N THR A 109 -21.10 6.61 1.18
CA THR A 109 -21.81 5.32 1.11
C THR A 109 -21.43 4.47 -0.11
N ASP A 110 -20.81 5.06 -1.13
CA ASP A 110 -20.34 4.38 -2.34
C ASP A 110 -18.82 4.58 -2.49
N PRO A 111 -18.01 3.52 -2.30
CA PRO A 111 -16.56 3.62 -2.40
C PRO A 111 -16.10 4.16 -3.76
N LEU A 112 -15.09 5.02 -3.74
CA LEU A 112 -14.35 5.37 -4.95
C LEU A 112 -13.25 4.34 -5.16
N MET A 113 -13.15 3.81 -6.38
CA MET A 113 -12.04 2.95 -6.78
C MET A 113 -11.63 3.23 -8.23
N TYR A 114 -10.38 2.99 -8.55
CA TYR A 114 -9.88 3.02 -9.93
C TYR A 114 -9.05 1.78 -10.25
N GLN A 115 -8.91 1.48 -11.54
CA GLN A 115 -8.05 0.40 -12.03
C GLN A 115 -6.64 0.96 -12.26
N GLY A 116 -5.66 0.50 -11.47
CA GLY A 116 -4.26 0.88 -11.63
C GLY A 116 -3.47 -0.09 -12.52
N GLY A 117 -2.26 0.32 -12.90
CA GLY A 117 -1.30 -0.54 -13.59
C GLY A 117 -0.74 -1.61 -12.64
N SER A 118 -0.60 -2.84 -13.11
CA SER A 118 -0.22 -3.98 -12.26
C SER A 118 0.84 -4.90 -12.87
N ASP A 119 1.40 -4.54 -14.01
CA ASP A 119 2.28 -5.39 -14.80
C ASP A 119 3.77 -5.24 -14.49
N ASP A 120 4.17 -4.18 -13.79
CA ASP A 120 5.56 -3.89 -13.43
C ASP A 120 5.64 -2.99 -12.16
N PHE A 121 5.46 -3.59 -10.99
CA PHE A 121 5.53 -2.85 -9.72
C PHE A 121 6.97 -2.59 -9.30
N ILE A 122 7.19 -1.47 -8.62
CA ILE A 122 8.51 -1.08 -8.14
C ILE A 122 8.85 -1.87 -6.87
N GLY A 123 10.09 -2.37 -6.78
CA GLY A 123 10.60 -2.98 -5.55
C GLY A 123 10.68 -1.96 -4.40
N PRO A 124 10.65 -2.42 -3.14
CA PRO A 124 10.59 -1.55 -1.97
C PRO A 124 11.79 -0.61 -1.84
N CYS A 125 12.96 -1.03 -2.32
CA CYS A 125 14.21 -0.28 -2.28
C CYS A 125 14.67 0.14 -3.68
N ASP A 126 13.86 -0.10 -4.71
CA ASP A 126 14.16 0.34 -6.06
C ASP A 126 13.75 1.80 -6.22
N PRO A 127 14.53 2.60 -6.99
CA PRO A 127 14.24 4.02 -7.13
C PRO A 127 12.94 4.24 -7.92
N VAL A 128 12.23 5.32 -7.59
CA VAL A 128 11.09 5.79 -8.37
C VAL A 128 11.61 6.62 -9.53
N VAL A 129 11.63 6.02 -10.73
CA VAL A 129 12.06 6.70 -11.95
C VAL A 129 10.96 7.64 -12.44
N CYS A 130 11.28 8.93 -12.55
CA CYS A 130 10.36 9.91 -13.11
C CYS A 130 11.04 10.74 -14.21
N ALA A 131 10.39 10.84 -15.38
CA ALA A 131 10.94 11.57 -16.52
C ALA A 131 11.01 13.10 -16.32
N ASN A 132 10.18 13.68 -15.43
CA ASN A 132 10.16 15.12 -15.22
C ASN A 132 9.55 15.53 -13.87
N GLU A 133 10.30 16.26 -13.03
CA GLU A 133 9.83 16.80 -11.75
C GLU A 133 8.64 17.76 -11.88
N ALA A 134 8.47 18.42 -13.03
CA ALA A 134 7.36 19.33 -13.28
C ALA A 134 6.01 18.62 -13.28
N PHE A 135 5.98 17.28 -13.37
CA PHE A 135 4.77 16.48 -13.25
C PHE A 135 4.20 16.43 -11.82
N GLY A 136 4.94 16.94 -10.83
CA GLY A 136 4.47 17.04 -9.44
C GLY A 136 4.49 15.68 -8.75
N ILE A 137 5.68 15.12 -8.57
CA ILE A 137 5.92 13.79 -8.00
C ILE A 137 5.49 13.78 -6.53
N ASP A 138 4.66 12.82 -6.16
CA ASP A 138 4.14 12.67 -4.81
C ASP A 138 4.12 11.19 -4.40
N PHE A 139 4.36 10.94 -3.12
CA PHE A 139 4.14 9.65 -2.51
C PHE A 139 2.70 9.55 -2.01
N GLU A 140 2.16 8.35 -1.96
CA GLU A 140 0.88 8.05 -1.31
C GLU A 140 1.06 6.83 -0.42
N ALA A 141 1.16 7.04 0.89
CA ALA A 141 1.36 5.94 1.82
C ALA A 141 0.01 5.26 2.13
N GLU A 142 -0.07 3.96 1.80
CA GLU A 142 -1.29 3.17 1.91
C GLU A 142 -1.07 1.77 2.49
N ILE A 143 -2.18 1.06 2.68
CA ILE A 143 -2.20 -0.38 2.94
C ILE A 143 -2.90 -1.06 1.78
N ALA A 144 -2.40 -2.21 1.37
CA ALA A 144 -3.03 -3.05 0.38
C ALA A 144 -3.24 -4.47 0.92
N VAL A 145 -4.26 -5.14 0.39
CA VAL A 145 -4.51 -6.57 0.61
C VAL A 145 -4.40 -7.35 -0.69
N ILE A 146 -3.98 -8.59 -0.60
CA ILE A 146 -3.99 -9.56 -1.70
C ILE A 146 -5.06 -10.59 -1.40
N THR A 147 -5.95 -10.82 -2.38
CA THR A 147 -7.11 -11.71 -2.20
C THR A 147 -6.86 -13.11 -2.78
N GLY A 148 -7.64 -14.09 -2.31
CA GLY A 148 -7.96 -15.30 -3.07
C GLY A 148 -9.01 -15.00 -4.16
N ASP A 149 -9.61 -16.05 -4.72
CA ASP A 149 -10.78 -15.90 -5.60
C ASP A 149 -12.01 -15.41 -4.81
N VAL A 150 -12.70 -14.41 -5.37
CA VAL A 150 -13.95 -13.86 -4.83
C VAL A 150 -14.99 -13.83 -5.95
N PRO A 151 -16.11 -14.56 -5.80
CA PRO A 151 -17.19 -14.52 -6.77
C PRO A 151 -17.79 -13.13 -6.95
N MET A 152 -18.29 -12.86 -8.16
CA MET A 152 -19.15 -11.71 -8.42
C MET A 152 -20.36 -11.73 -7.48
N GLN A 153 -20.77 -10.55 -7.00
CA GLN A 153 -21.86 -10.34 -6.04
C GLN A 153 -21.59 -10.83 -4.60
N THR A 154 -20.34 -11.18 -4.24
CA THR A 154 -19.99 -11.49 -2.84
C THR A 154 -20.22 -10.27 -1.93
N SER A 155 -20.78 -10.52 -0.74
CA SER A 155 -21.07 -9.49 0.27
C SER A 155 -19.77 -8.95 0.89
N ALA A 156 -19.82 -7.78 1.55
CA ALA A 156 -18.64 -7.22 2.22
C ALA A 156 -18.12 -8.11 3.36
N ASP A 157 -19.03 -8.78 4.07
CA ASP A 157 -18.71 -9.66 5.21
C ASP A 157 -18.09 -10.98 4.75
N ASP A 158 -18.48 -11.50 3.60
CA ASP A 158 -17.84 -12.70 3.03
C ASP A 158 -16.54 -12.36 2.29
N ALA A 159 -16.48 -11.17 1.68
CA ALA A 159 -15.32 -10.73 0.91
C ALA A 159 -14.07 -10.52 1.77
N ILE A 160 -14.24 -10.15 3.05
CA ILE A 160 -13.08 -9.96 3.94
C ILE A 160 -12.34 -11.28 4.23
N ASP A 161 -13.05 -12.41 4.24
CA ASP A 161 -12.46 -13.75 4.45
C ASP A 161 -11.59 -14.20 3.26
N ALA A 162 -11.70 -13.51 2.12
CA ALA A 162 -10.84 -13.75 0.97
C ALA A 162 -9.46 -13.10 1.07
N VAL A 163 -9.21 -12.22 2.05
CA VAL A 163 -7.88 -11.64 2.26
C VAL A 163 -6.88 -12.75 2.63
N ARG A 164 -5.76 -12.79 1.92
CA ARG A 164 -4.67 -13.77 2.12
C ARG A 164 -3.44 -13.11 2.69
N LEU A 165 -3.11 -11.93 2.17
CA LEU A 165 -1.92 -11.19 2.57
C LEU A 165 -2.24 -9.69 2.67
N ILE A 166 -1.44 -9.00 3.47
CA ILE A 166 -1.51 -7.55 3.72
C ILE A 166 -0.09 -6.99 3.50
N MET A 167 0.01 -5.82 2.88
CA MET A 167 1.28 -5.13 2.62
C MET A 167 1.08 -3.62 2.66
N LEU A 168 2.18 -2.86 2.70
CA LEU A 168 2.12 -1.40 2.53
C LEU A 168 2.28 -1.05 1.05
N ALA A 169 1.75 0.09 0.64
CA ALA A 169 1.90 0.60 -0.72
C ALA A 169 2.42 2.05 -0.71
N ASN A 170 3.16 2.38 -1.77
CA ASN A 170 3.44 3.75 -2.20
C ASN A 170 2.80 3.95 -3.58
N ASP A 171 1.60 4.53 -3.62
CA ASP A 171 0.88 4.79 -4.88
C ASP A 171 1.34 6.10 -5.54
N VAL A 172 2.56 6.03 -6.08
CA VAL A 172 3.26 7.17 -6.69
C VAL A 172 2.34 7.94 -7.63
N SER A 173 2.31 9.25 -7.45
CA SER A 173 1.36 10.12 -8.12
C SER A 173 2.04 11.32 -8.78
N LEU A 174 1.57 11.67 -9.98
CA LEU A 174 2.03 12.82 -10.75
C LEU A 174 0.94 13.90 -10.76
N ARG A 175 0.92 14.69 -9.69
CA ARG A 175 -0.19 15.57 -9.29
C ARG A 175 -0.56 16.63 -10.32
N ASN A 176 0.41 17.11 -11.08
CA ASN A 176 0.16 18.15 -12.09
C ASN A 176 -0.45 17.57 -13.38
N LEU A 177 -0.37 16.24 -13.59
CA LEU A 177 -1.03 15.56 -14.71
C LEU A 177 -2.49 15.22 -14.40
N ILE A 178 -2.81 14.97 -13.12
CA ILE A 178 -4.15 14.54 -12.66
C ILE A 178 -5.30 15.41 -13.19
N PRO A 179 -5.28 16.76 -13.08
CA PRO A 179 -6.45 17.56 -13.44
C PRO A 179 -6.83 17.43 -14.92
N ASN A 180 -5.84 17.50 -15.81
CA ASN A 180 -6.07 17.39 -17.25
C ASN A 180 -6.41 15.96 -17.67
N GLU A 181 -5.89 14.95 -16.97
CA GLU A 181 -6.22 13.57 -17.25
C GLU A 181 -7.66 13.24 -16.84
N LEU A 182 -8.07 13.60 -15.62
CA LEU A 182 -9.44 13.40 -15.15
C LEU A 182 -10.47 14.22 -15.95
N ALA A 183 -10.09 15.40 -16.46
CA ALA A 183 -10.96 16.19 -17.33
C ALA A 183 -11.29 15.48 -18.66
N LYS A 184 -10.49 14.49 -19.09
CA LYS A 184 -10.80 13.64 -20.26
C LYS A 184 -11.92 12.63 -19.98
N GLY A 185 -12.24 12.38 -18.70
CA GLY A 185 -13.32 11.49 -18.28
C GLY A 185 -12.99 9.99 -18.28
N PHE A 186 -11.71 9.62 -18.35
CA PHE A 186 -11.24 8.22 -18.46
C PHE A 186 -10.43 7.73 -17.25
N GLY A 187 -10.59 8.38 -16.09
CA GLY A 187 -9.86 8.01 -14.87
C GLY A 187 -8.37 8.34 -14.96
N PHE A 188 -7.57 7.62 -14.18
CA PHE A 188 -6.12 7.79 -14.13
C PHE A 188 -5.42 6.80 -15.07
N PHE A 189 -4.33 7.25 -15.69
CA PHE A 189 -3.45 6.39 -16.47
C PHE A 189 -2.01 6.91 -16.44
N GLN A 190 -1.75 8.09 -16.99
CA GLN A 190 -0.44 8.72 -17.01
C GLN A 190 -0.07 9.31 -15.65
N SER A 191 -1.05 9.76 -14.87
CA SER A 191 -0.79 10.43 -13.61
C SER A 191 -0.56 9.48 -12.43
N LYS A 192 -0.74 8.17 -12.64
CA LYS A 192 -0.50 7.09 -11.67
C LYS A 192 0.51 6.11 -12.29
N PRO A 193 1.83 6.40 -12.21
CA PRO A 193 2.89 5.48 -12.63
C PRO A 193 2.91 4.21 -11.75
N ALA A 194 3.94 3.37 -11.93
CA ALA A 194 4.07 2.13 -11.18
C ALA A 194 4.06 2.35 -9.66
N THR A 195 3.17 1.64 -8.96
CA THR A 195 3.07 1.58 -7.50
C THR A 195 4.23 0.73 -6.94
N ALA A 196 4.73 1.08 -5.75
CA ALA A 196 5.66 0.26 -4.99
C ALA A 196 4.97 -0.43 -3.81
N PHE A 197 5.47 -1.58 -3.38
CA PHE A 197 4.96 -2.29 -2.20
C PHE A 197 6.06 -2.63 -1.20
N SER A 198 5.68 -2.87 0.05
CA SER A 198 6.62 -3.23 1.13
C SER A 198 7.39 -4.53 0.82
N PRO A 199 8.61 -4.70 1.39
CA PRO A 199 9.42 -5.89 1.15
C PRO A 199 8.71 -7.20 1.46
N VAL A 200 7.82 -7.18 2.46
CA VAL A 200 7.11 -8.35 2.95
C VAL A 200 5.60 -8.11 2.87
N ALA A 201 4.87 -9.14 2.45
CA ALA A 201 3.44 -9.28 2.67
C ALA A 201 3.18 -10.30 3.80
N ILE A 202 2.26 -9.99 4.71
CA ILE A 202 1.99 -10.80 5.90
C ILE A 202 0.58 -11.36 5.87
N THR A 203 0.37 -12.54 6.44
CA THR A 203 -0.99 -13.05 6.67
C THR A 203 -1.68 -12.27 7.80
N PRO A 204 -3.03 -12.17 7.81
CA PRO A 204 -3.75 -11.37 8.81
C PRO A 204 -3.45 -11.72 10.27
N ASP A 205 -3.13 -12.99 10.59
CA ASP A 205 -2.76 -13.42 11.94
C ASP A 205 -1.48 -12.77 12.48
N GLU A 206 -0.57 -12.30 11.60
CA GLU A 206 0.63 -11.56 12.02
C GLU A 206 0.32 -10.18 12.61
N LEU A 207 -0.87 -9.63 12.34
CA LEU A 207 -1.34 -8.39 12.96
C LEU A 207 -1.98 -8.61 14.34
N GLY A 208 -2.37 -9.85 14.68
CA GLY A 208 -3.11 -10.15 15.90
C GLY A 208 -4.35 -9.25 16.07
N ASP A 209 -4.50 -8.66 17.26
CA ASP A 209 -5.64 -7.79 17.60
C ASP A 209 -5.68 -6.48 16.80
N ALA A 210 -4.60 -6.14 16.06
CA ALA A 210 -4.61 -4.96 15.20
C ALA A 210 -5.40 -5.17 13.90
N TRP A 211 -5.70 -6.42 13.51
CA TRP A 211 -6.62 -6.68 12.40
C TRP A 211 -8.05 -6.80 12.92
N GLN A 212 -8.83 -5.72 12.78
CA GLN A 212 -10.19 -5.65 13.35
C GLN A 212 -11.17 -5.04 12.37
N GLY A 213 -12.27 -5.76 12.11
CA GLY A 213 -13.36 -5.29 11.24
C GLY A 213 -12.89 -4.98 9.82
N GLY A 214 -11.94 -5.77 9.31
CA GLY A 214 -11.33 -5.60 7.98
C GLY A 214 -10.44 -4.37 7.83
N ARG A 215 -9.88 -3.87 8.93
CA ARG A 215 -8.97 -2.71 9.00
C ARG A 215 -7.72 -3.05 9.79
N VAL A 216 -6.64 -2.33 9.53
CA VAL A 216 -5.40 -2.38 10.31
C VAL A 216 -5.39 -1.20 11.30
N HIS A 217 -5.40 -1.49 12.60
CA HIS A 217 -5.40 -0.50 13.69
C HIS A 217 -3.99 -0.23 14.20
N LEU A 218 -3.13 0.28 13.31
CA LEU A 218 -1.76 0.66 13.61
C LEU A 218 -1.41 1.99 12.95
N THR A 219 -0.27 2.55 13.34
CA THR A 219 0.27 3.78 12.76
C THR A 219 1.12 3.49 11.53
N LEU A 220 0.73 4.08 10.40
CA LEU A 220 1.54 4.18 9.19
C LEU A 220 2.49 5.37 9.33
N GLN A 221 3.79 5.12 9.18
CA GLN A 221 4.84 6.12 9.38
C GLN A 221 5.43 6.50 8.03
N SER A 222 5.45 7.80 7.72
CA SER A 222 6.01 8.37 6.51
C SER A 222 7.15 9.33 6.86
N THR A 223 8.34 9.07 6.32
CA THR A 223 9.54 9.89 6.51
C THR A 223 10.04 10.39 5.17
N TRP A 224 9.96 11.70 4.94
CA TRP A 224 10.39 12.35 3.70
C TRP A 224 11.68 13.15 3.96
N ASN A 225 12.74 12.83 3.21
CA ASN A 225 14.08 13.42 3.36
C ASN A 225 14.59 13.35 4.81
N GLY A 226 14.45 12.18 5.44
CA GLY A 226 14.87 11.93 6.81
C GLY A 226 14.00 12.59 7.90
N ARG A 227 12.94 13.32 7.53
CA ARG A 227 12.01 13.95 8.49
C ARG A 227 10.70 13.19 8.54
N LYS A 228 10.22 12.86 9.74
CA LYS A 228 8.90 12.26 9.92
C LYS A 228 7.83 13.29 9.56
N VAL A 229 7.02 12.97 8.56
CA VAL A 229 5.96 13.84 8.04
C VAL A 229 4.56 13.28 8.29
N GLY A 230 4.44 11.97 8.48
CA GLY A 230 3.18 11.29 8.77
C GLY A 230 3.36 10.23 9.86
N MET A 231 2.40 10.21 10.78
CA MET A 231 2.20 9.21 11.83
C MET A 231 0.70 8.88 11.88
N CYS A 232 0.12 8.62 10.70
CA CYS A 232 -1.31 8.47 10.51
C CYS A 232 -1.81 7.12 11.04
N GLU A 233 -2.94 7.11 11.72
CA GLU A 233 -3.61 5.89 12.20
C GLU A 233 -4.51 5.33 11.10
N ALA A 234 -4.22 4.11 10.67
CA ALA A 234 -4.91 3.49 9.53
C ALA A 234 -6.31 2.96 9.83
N GLY A 235 -6.62 2.64 11.09
CA GLY A 235 -7.89 2.01 11.44
C GLY A 235 -9.06 3.00 11.59
N PRO A 236 -8.98 3.96 12.52
CA PRO A 236 -10.14 4.70 13.00
C PRO A 236 -10.93 5.49 11.93
N GLU A 237 -10.24 6.04 10.93
CA GLU A 237 -10.84 6.92 9.93
C GLU A 237 -11.04 6.27 8.54
N MET A 238 -10.73 4.97 8.42
CA MET A 238 -11.00 4.21 7.21
C MET A 238 -12.52 3.98 7.10
N THR A 239 -13.19 4.81 6.30
CA THR A 239 -14.65 4.81 6.12
C THR A 239 -15.12 3.48 5.54
N PHE A 240 -14.41 2.95 4.54
CA PHE A 240 -14.69 1.66 3.91
C PHE A 240 -13.62 0.63 4.25
N HIS A 241 -13.97 -0.47 4.92
CA HIS A 241 -13.00 -1.55 5.17
C HIS A 241 -12.71 -2.37 3.91
N PHE A 242 -11.66 -3.19 3.93
CA PHE A 242 -11.24 -3.96 2.75
C PHE A 242 -12.35 -4.87 2.17
N GLY A 243 -13.17 -5.48 3.04
CA GLY A 243 -14.34 -6.26 2.60
C GLY A 243 -15.32 -5.45 1.74
N GLN A 244 -15.59 -4.18 2.10
CA GLN A 244 -16.43 -3.29 1.29
C GLN A 244 -15.77 -2.92 -0.05
N LEU A 245 -14.46 -2.68 -0.07
CA LEU A 245 -13.72 -2.39 -1.29
C LEU A 245 -13.73 -3.59 -2.24
N ILE A 246 -13.46 -4.80 -1.73
CA ILE A 246 -13.51 -6.03 -2.52
C ILE A 246 -14.93 -6.28 -3.05
N ALA A 247 -15.97 -6.14 -2.21
CA ALA A 247 -17.35 -6.28 -2.63
C ALA A 247 -17.76 -5.23 -3.69
N HIS A 248 -17.21 -4.01 -3.61
CA HIS A 248 -17.41 -2.98 -4.62
C HIS A 248 -16.87 -3.42 -5.99
N ILE A 249 -15.66 -4.00 -6.06
CA ILE A 249 -15.12 -4.60 -7.29
C ILE A 249 -16.04 -5.75 -7.75
N CYS A 250 -16.47 -6.60 -6.81
CA CYS A 250 -17.28 -7.79 -7.10
C CYS A 250 -18.69 -7.46 -7.63
N LYS A 251 -19.12 -6.19 -7.64
CA LYS A 251 -20.45 -5.79 -8.13
C LYS A 251 -20.72 -6.27 -9.56
N THR A 252 -19.71 -6.36 -10.42
CA THR A 252 -19.92 -6.71 -11.85
C THR A 252 -18.89 -7.69 -12.41
N ARG A 253 -17.99 -8.21 -11.59
CA ARG A 253 -16.95 -9.16 -12.01
C ARG A 253 -16.53 -10.05 -10.85
N ASN A 254 -15.85 -11.15 -11.16
CA ASN A 254 -15.10 -11.90 -10.14
C ASN A 254 -13.79 -11.16 -9.83
N VAL A 255 -13.29 -11.32 -8.61
CA VAL A 255 -11.91 -10.99 -8.24
C VAL A 255 -11.12 -12.30 -8.20
N ARG A 256 -9.92 -12.31 -8.77
CA ARG A 256 -9.11 -13.54 -8.90
C ARG A 256 -8.00 -13.58 -7.85
N ALA A 257 -7.55 -14.79 -7.51
CA ALA A 257 -6.42 -14.97 -6.62
C ALA A 257 -5.20 -14.14 -7.08
N GLY A 258 -4.58 -13.41 -6.15
CA GLY A 258 -3.51 -12.47 -6.45
C GLY A 258 -3.97 -11.08 -6.91
N SER A 259 -5.26 -10.78 -6.89
CA SER A 259 -5.73 -9.40 -7.04
C SER A 259 -5.29 -8.57 -5.85
N VAL A 260 -4.73 -7.39 -6.14
CA VAL A 260 -4.29 -6.44 -5.13
C VAL A 260 -5.35 -5.33 -4.98
N VAL A 261 -5.75 -5.05 -3.75
CA VAL A 261 -6.76 -4.03 -3.41
C VAL A 261 -6.17 -3.02 -2.43
N GLY A 262 -6.08 -1.77 -2.85
CA GLY A 262 -5.50 -0.67 -2.08
C GLY A 262 -6.54 0.05 -1.23
N SER A 263 -6.11 0.61 -0.11
CA SER A 263 -6.97 1.42 0.75
C SER A 263 -7.18 2.83 0.21
N GLY A 264 -6.32 3.31 -0.67
CA GLY A 264 -6.07 4.74 -0.84
C GLY A 264 -5.24 5.31 0.31
N THR A 265 -4.68 6.50 0.06
CA THR A 265 -3.87 7.27 1.02
C THR A 265 -4.48 7.30 2.42
N VAL A 266 -3.71 6.84 3.43
CA VAL A 266 -4.14 6.86 4.83
C VAL A 266 -4.24 8.29 5.34
N SER A 267 -5.42 8.69 5.82
CA SER A 267 -5.69 10.08 6.18
C SER A 267 -6.39 10.18 7.53
N ASN A 268 -6.01 11.20 8.32
CA ASN A 268 -6.67 11.53 9.58
C ASN A 268 -7.13 13.00 9.61
N LYS A 269 -8.26 13.24 10.25
CA LYS A 269 -8.87 14.55 10.44
C LYS A 269 -8.01 15.45 11.31
N SER A 270 -8.22 16.76 11.13
CA SER A 270 -7.71 17.75 12.08
C SER A 270 -8.36 17.60 13.44
N VAL A 271 -7.64 17.98 14.49
CA VAL A 271 -8.19 18.26 15.82
C VAL A 271 -8.20 19.77 16.07
N GLU A 272 -9.18 20.24 16.83
CA GLU A 272 -9.21 21.65 17.23
C GLU A 272 -8.28 21.89 18.42
N VAL A 273 -7.33 22.79 18.26
CA VAL A 273 -6.41 23.24 19.32
C VAL A 273 -6.50 24.76 19.40
N LYS A 274 -7.02 25.27 20.53
CA LYS A 274 -7.17 26.72 20.77
C LYS A 274 -7.94 27.46 19.65
N GLY A 275 -9.01 26.84 19.13
CA GLY A 275 -9.85 27.41 18.08
C GLY A 275 -9.23 27.39 16.68
N LYS A 276 -8.17 26.61 16.46
CA LYS A 276 -7.55 26.40 15.14
C LYS A 276 -7.47 24.90 14.83
N PRO A 277 -7.71 24.49 13.57
CA PRO A 277 -7.49 23.11 13.18
C PRO A 277 -5.99 22.80 13.09
N GLU A 278 -5.57 21.69 13.70
CA GLU A 278 -4.22 21.15 13.62
C GLU A 278 -4.25 19.69 13.17
N TRP A 279 -3.24 19.24 12.43
CA TRP A 279 -3.09 17.85 11.96
C TRP A 279 -1.93 17.17 12.70
N PRO A 280 -2.11 16.76 13.97
CA PRO A 280 -1.03 16.22 14.80
C PRO A 280 -0.49 14.89 14.28
N LYS A 281 -1.28 14.17 13.47
CA LYS A 281 -0.89 12.92 12.82
C LYS A 281 -0.09 13.13 11.53
N GLY A 282 0.05 14.38 11.06
CA GLY A 282 0.77 14.69 9.83
C GLY A 282 -0.03 14.35 8.57
N TYR A 283 0.66 13.88 7.54
CA TYR A 283 0.08 13.56 6.23
C TYR A 283 0.74 12.32 5.60
N SER A 284 -0.01 11.63 4.74
CA SER A 284 0.47 10.46 3.99
C SER A 284 0.70 10.74 2.50
N CYS A 285 0.45 11.98 2.06
CA CYS A 285 0.88 12.51 0.77
C CYS A 285 1.09 14.03 0.80
N ILE A 286 1.92 14.56 -0.11
CA ILE A 286 2.19 15.99 -0.21
C ILE A 286 0.95 16.76 -0.68
N ALA A 287 0.07 16.14 -1.48
CA ALA A 287 -1.20 16.74 -1.89
C ALA A 287 -2.07 17.16 -0.68
N GLU A 288 -2.14 16.35 0.38
CA GLU A 288 -2.82 16.70 1.62
C GLU A 288 -2.13 17.87 2.34
N LYS A 289 -0.81 17.81 2.46
CA LYS A 289 -0.04 18.91 3.06
C LYS A 289 -0.31 20.24 2.35
N ARG A 290 -0.31 20.23 1.02
CA ARG A 290 -0.61 21.40 0.18
C ARG A 290 -2.06 21.84 0.30
N ALA A 291 -3.00 20.91 0.45
CA ALA A 291 -4.41 21.23 0.70
C ALA A 291 -4.59 21.93 2.06
N ILE A 292 -3.97 21.40 3.12
CA ILE A 292 -3.96 22.00 4.46
C ILE A 292 -3.39 23.43 4.43
N GLU A 293 -2.25 23.64 3.77
CA GLU A 293 -1.66 24.97 3.60
C GLU A 293 -2.58 25.92 2.81
N THR A 294 -3.28 25.41 1.81
CA THR A 294 -4.25 26.23 1.04
C THR A 294 -5.43 26.66 1.92
N ILE A 295 -5.93 25.76 2.77
CA ILE A 295 -7.03 26.05 3.70
C ILE A 295 -6.60 27.08 4.77
N LEU A 296 -5.38 26.96 5.30
CA LEU A 296 -4.88 27.81 6.38
C LEU A 296 -4.34 29.16 5.89
N ASP A 297 -3.57 29.14 4.80
CA ASP A 297 -2.73 30.25 4.34
C ASP A 297 -3.15 30.79 2.95
N GLY A 298 -4.18 30.20 2.34
CA GLY A 298 -4.72 30.59 1.03
C GLY A 298 -3.91 30.10 -0.18
N LYS A 299 -2.74 29.49 0.03
CA LYS A 299 -1.91 28.90 -1.03
C LYS A 299 -0.98 27.81 -0.47
N PRO A 300 -0.59 26.82 -1.29
CA PRO A 300 0.42 25.85 -0.88
C PRO A 300 1.82 26.47 -0.88
N SER A 301 2.65 26.04 0.08
CA SER A 301 4.05 26.43 0.22
C SER A 301 5.01 25.25 0.04
N THR A 302 4.58 24.04 0.42
CA THR A 302 5.36 22.81 0.28
C THR A 302 5.42 22.39 -1.18
N GLU A 303 6.61 22.24 -1.74
CA GLU A 303 6.80 21.72 -3.10
C GLU A 303 6.58 20.20 -3.16
N PHE A 304 6.35 19.69 -4.37
CA PHE A 304 6.35 18.25 -4.64
C PHE A 304 7.77 17.69 -4.67
N MET A 305 7.90 16.36 -4.65
CA MET A 305 9.20 15.69 -4.61
C MET A 305 10.07 16.03 -5.82
N LYS A 306 11.38 16.06 -5.57
CA LYS A 306 12.45 16.35 -6.54
C LYS A 306 13.39 15.16 -6.68
N TYR A 307 14.22 15.16 -7.72
CA TYR A 307 15.30 14.19 -7.87
C TYR A 307 16.23 14.24 -6.66
N GLY A 308 16.56 13.06 -6.12
CA GLY A 308 17.32 12.91 -4.88
C GLY A 308 16.47 12.97 -3.60
N ASP A 309 15.18 13.31 -3.68
CA ASP A 309 14.30 13.18 -2.51
C ASP A 309 14.08 11.70 -2.18
N THR A 310 13.99 11.40 -0.89
CA THR A 310 13.77 10.06 -0.36
C THR A 310 12.47 9.95 0.42
N ILE A 311 11.76 8.84 0.24
CA ILE A 311 10.57 8.50 1.02
C ILE A 311 10.76 7.14 1.68
N ARG A 312 10.50 7.09 3.00
CA ARG A 312 10.43 5.85 3.77
C ARG A 312 9.03 5.68 4.34
N ILE A 313 8.38 4.56 4.03
CA ILE A 313 7.05 4.17 4.53
C ILE A 313 7.17 2.86 5.29
N GLU A 314 6.80 2.87 6.57
CA GLU A 314 6.86 1.67 7.42
C GLU A 314 5.69 1.61 8.41
N MET A 315 5.42 0.42 8.91
CA MET A 315 4.46 0.19 9.98
C MET A 315 5.06 -0.76 11.00
N LYS A 316 4.96 -0.36 12.27
CA LYS A 316 5.47 -1.11 13.41
C LYS A 316 4.31 -1.73 14.18
N GLY A 317 4.51 -2.94 14.67
CA GLY A 317 3.58 -3.61 15.57
C GLY A 317 3.56 -2.94 16.95
N GLN A 318 2.66 -3.40 17.82
CA GLN A 318 2.57 -2.90 19.20
C GLN A 318 3.84 -3.14 20.02
N ASN A 319 4.66 -4.13 19.63
CA ASN A 319 5.96 -4.42 20.22
C ASN A 319 7.10 -3.51 19.70
N GLY A 320 6.81 -2.61 18.75
CA GLY A 320 7.78 -1.69 18.14
C GLY A 320 8.61 -2.29 17.00
N GLU A 321 8.43 -3.57 16.66
CA GLU A 321 9.12 -4.21 15.55
C GLU A 321 8.44 -3.89 14.21
N SER A 322 9.22 -3.84 13.13
CA SER A 322 8.66 -3.65 11.78
C SER A 322 7.86 -4.88 11.34
N LEU A 323 6.65 -4.66 10.85
CA LEU A 323 5.79 -5.75 10.39
C LEU A 323 6.10 -6.17 8.96
N PHE A 324 6.25 -5.20 8.06
CA PHE A 324 6.35 -5.41 6.61
C PHE A 324 7.75 -5.15 6.03
N GLY A 325 8.70 -4.73 6.87
CA GLY A 325 9.86 -3.98 6.42
C GLY A 325 9.47 -2.53 6.11
N ALA A 326 10.28 -1.84 5.30
CA ALA A 326 9.99 -0.50 4.85
C ALA A 326 10.10 -0.41 3.33
N ILE A 327 9.19 0.37 2.73
CA ILE A 327 9.45 0.96 1.42
C ILE A 327 10.43 2.10 1.67
N GLU A 328 11.55 2.13 0.97
CA GLU A 328 12.59 3.16 1.11
C GLU A 328 13.15 3.49 -0.27
N GLN A 329 12.65 4.57 -0.87
CA GLN A 329 12.88 4.87 -2.28
C GLN A 329 13.44 6.28 -2.46
N GLU A 330 14.29 6.42 -3.46
CA GLU A 330 14.79 7.71 -3.97
C GLU A 330 14.10 8.04 -5.30
N ILE A 331 13.78 9.32 -5.52
CA ILE A 331 13.28 9.79 -6.81
C ILE A 331 14.46 10.04 -7.75
N VAL A 332 14.47 9.41 -8.92
CA VAL A 332 15.57 9.53 -9.89
C VAL A 332 15.07 9.94 -11.29
N PRO A 333 15.88 10.62 -12.09
CA PRO A 333 15.54 10.91 -13.48
C PRO A 333 15.52 9.63 -14.32
N LEU A 334 14.76 9.65 -15.43
CA LEU A 334 14.90 8.64 -16.47
C LEU A 334 16.29 8.80 -17.13
N GLU A 335 17.14 7.78 -17.03
CA GLU A 335 18.42 7.76 -17.75
C GLU A 335 18.18 7.76 -19.27
N ALA A 336 18.98 8.57 -19.98
CA ALA A 336 18.85 8.80 -21.42
C ALA A 336 19.49 7.70 -22.28
#